data_AF-A0A5S4WA28-F1
#
_entry.id   AF-A0A5S4WA28-F1
#
_cell.length_a   1.000
_cell.length_b   1.000
_cell.length_c   1.000
_cell.angle_alpha   90.00
_cell.angle_beta   90.00
_cell.angle_gamma   90.00
#
_symmetry.space_group_name_H-M   'P 1'
#
loop_
_entity.id
_entity.type
_entity.pdbx_description
1 polymer ?
#
loop_
_entity_poly.entity_id
_entity_poly.type
_entity_poly.pdbx_seq_one_letter_code
_entity_poly.pdbx_strand_id
1 'polypeptide(L)'
;KSRELLQIYVLIVACTGFRPGEANNVKVRDVHPFKDEKGRSNYRFVVRGKTGERDAIVRSVAVKRLDKYLTKRRMESPAGLLFAMPDGSPISTLIDQLDAALKEAGVQRSTFGEKYSIYSLRHFYAVNALRNGVGVFEVARNMGTSVEIIQEYYGKQATAAVFATRLGD
;
A
#
# COMPACT_ATOMS: atom_id res chain seq x y z
N LYS A 1 -4.09 10.80 17.65
CA LYS A 1 -4.71 9.58 17.09
C LYS A 1 -4.97 9.72 15.57
N SER A 2 -5.63 10.78 15.09
CA SER A 2 -5.88 10.96 13.64
C SER A 2 -4.63 11.10 12.77
N ARG A 3 -3.58 11.80 13.23
CA ARG A 3 -2.29 11.89 12.50
C ARG A 3 -1.57 10.54 12.38
N GLU A 4 -1.59 9.73 13.44
CA GLU A 4 -1.02 8.38 13.43
C GLU A 4 -1.78 7.47 12.45
N LEU A 5 -3.11 7.57 12.43
CA LEU A 5 -3.97 6.88 11.46
C LEU A 5 -3.62 7.24 10.01
N LEU A 6 -3.53 8.54 9.68
CA LEU A 6 -3.14 8.96 8.33
C LEU A 6 -1.76 8.42 7.96
N GLN A 7 -0.77 8.56 8.84
CA GLN A 7 0.61 8.12 8.58
C GLN A 7 0.69 6.61 8.29
N ILE A 8 0.07 5.79 9.13
CA ILE A 8 0.10 4.34 8.92
C ILE A 8 -0.71 3.94 7.70
N TYR A 9 -1.87 4.57 7.46
CA TYR A 9 -2.70 4.30 6.29
C TYR A 9 -1.92 4.61 5.00
N VAL A 10 -1.33 5.79 4.90
CA VAL A 10 -0.51 6.21 3.76
C VAL A 10 0.65 5.25 3.55
N LEU A 11 1.38 4.90 4.62
CA LEU A 11 2.52 4.00 4.56
C LEU A 11 2.12 2.62 4.01
N ILE A 12 1.05 2.02 4.54
CA ILE A 12 0.62 0.68 4.14
C ILE A 12 0.08 0.68 2.72
N VAL A 13 -0.76 1.64 2.32
CA VAL A 13 -1.25 1.71 0.93
C VAL A 13 -0.09 1.92 -0.05
N ALA A 14 0.86 2.81 0.26
CA ALA A 14 2.05 3.05 -0.57
C ALA A 14 3.03 1.85 -0.62
N CYS A 15 2.93 0.90 0.32
CA CYS A 15 3.80 -0.27 0.42
C CYS A 15 3.11 -1.61 0.09
N THR A 16 1.81 -1.62 -0.18
CA THR A 16 1.04 -2.82 -0.57
C THR A 16 0.35 -2.64 -1.92
N GLY A 17 0.03 -1.40 -2.29
CA GLY A 17 -0.77 -1.10 -3.47
C GLY A 17 -2.23 -1.43 -3.30
N PHE A 18 -2.79 -1.40 -2.08
CA PHE A 18 -4.23 -1.59 -1.86
C PHE A 18 -5.10 -0.63 -2.67
N ARG A 19 -6.30 -1.09 -3.04
CA ARG A 19 -7.38 -0.16 -3.38
C ARG A 19 -7.81 0.55 -2.10
N PRO A 20 -8.21 1.84 -2.14
CA PRO A 20 -8.68 2.54 -0.95
C PRO A 20 -9.81 1.80 -0.21
N GLY A 21 -10.76 1.23 -0.96
CA GLY A 21 -11.84 0.43 -0.40
C GLY A 21 -11.38 -0.88 0.27
N GLU A 22 -10.31 -1.51 -0.23
CA GLU A 22 -9.73 -2.71 0.41
C GLU A 22 -9.05 -2.33 1.74
N ALA A 23 -8.28 -1.24 1.73
CA ALA A 23 -7.62 -0.72 2.92
C ALA A 23 -8.62 -0.38 4.02
N ASN A 24 -9.75 0.25 3.69
CA ASN A 24 -10.76 0.66 4.67
C ASN A 24 -11.47 -0.52 5.36
N ASN A 25 -11.42 -1.72 4.79
CA ASN A 25 -12.16 -2.88 5.28
C ASN A 25 -11.27 -3.99 5.86
N VAL A 26 -9.95 -3.89 5.76
CA VAL A 26 -9.05 -4.92 6.27
C VAL A 26 -9.11 -4.96 7.80
N LYS A 27 -9.22 -6.17 8.38
CA LYS A 27 -9.29 -6.36 9.84
C LYS A 27 -7.93 -6.76 10.39
N VAL A 28 -7.74 -6.56 11.69
CA VAL A 28 -6.52 -6.96 12.40
C VAL A 28 -6.23 -8.46 12.23
N ARG A 29 -7.28 -9.29 12.27
CA ARG A 29 -7.20 -10.75 12.08
C ARG A 29 -6.76 -11.18 10.67
N ASP A 30 -6.90 -10.30 9.68
CA ASP A 30 -6.52 -10.58 8.29
C ASP A 30 -5.02 -10.32 8.04
N VAL A 31 -4.26 -9.89 9.07
CA VAL A 31 -2.83 -9.58 8.97
C VAL A 31 -1.99 -10.63 9.70
N HIS A 32 -1.29 -11.45 8.91
CA HIS A 32 -0.55 -12.61 9.40
C HIS A 32 0.95 -12.40 9.26
N PRO A 33 1.74 -12.59 10.33
CA PRO A 33 3.19 -12.60 10.23
C PRO A 33 3.66 -13.85 9.50
N PHE A 34 4.75 -13.73 8.74
CA PHE A 34 5.46 -14.86 8.15
C PHE A 34 6.96 -14.55 8.08
N LYS A 35 7.77 -15.57 7.80
CA LYS A 35 9.17 -15.41 7.43
C LYS A 35 9.34 -15.70 5.95
N ASP A 36 10.10 -14.86 5.26
CA ASP A 36 10.48 -15.15 3.88
C ASP A 36 11.59 -16.22 3.82
N GLU A 37 11.94 -16.63 2.61
CA GLU A 37 12.98 -17.63 2.35
C GLU A 37 14.36 -17.23 2.88
N LYS A 38 14.58 -15.93 3.14
CA LYS A 38 15.82 -15.38 3.73
C LYS A 38 15.72 -15.25 5.25
N GLY A 39 14.67 -15.80 5.88
CA GLY A 39 14.43 -15.76 7.31
C GLY A 39 13.97 -14.40 7.85
N ARG A 40 13.65 -13.44 6.98
CA ARG A 40 13.24 -12.09 7.38
C ARG A 40 11.75 -12.06 7.72
N SER A 41 11.40 -11.43 8.83
CA SER A 41 9.99 -11.25 9.23
C SER A 41 9.26 -10.28 8.29
N ASN A 42 8.05 -10.64 7.89
CA ASN A 42 7.16 -9.81 7.10
C ASN A 42 5.68 -10.13 7.42
N TYR A 43 4.74 -9.42 6.78
CA TYR A 43 3.31 -9.62 6.95
C TYR A 43 2.62 -9.85 5.60
N ARG A 44 1.71 -10.83 5.58
CA ARG A 44 0.71 -10.99 4.53
C ARG A 44 -0.64 -10.45 5.01
N PHE A 45 -1.34 -9.81 4.11
CA PHE A 45 -2.70 -9.30 4.30
C PHE A 45 -3.65 -10.12 3.45
N VAL A 46 -4.69 -10.68 4.06
CA VAL A 46 -5.79 -11.31 3.35
C VAL A 46 -6.79 -10.23 2.97
N VAL A 47 -6.82 -9.87 1.69
CA VAL A 47 -7.66 -8.78 1.17
C VAL A 47 -8.78 -9.33 0.32
N ARG A 48 -9.99 -8.81 0.53
CA ARG A 48 -11.20 -9.21 -0.19
C ARG A 48 -11.67 -8.05 -1.05
N GLY A 49 -11.72 -8.25 -2.35
CA GLY A 49 -12.16 -7.25 -3.32
C GLY A 49 -13.18 -7.81 -4.30
N LYS A 50 -13.51 -7.01 -5.33
CA LYS A 50 -14.45 -7.42 -6.40
C LYS A 50 -14.01 -8.70 -7.12
N THR A 51 -12.71 -8.92 -7.24
CA THR A 51 -12.12 -10.05 -7.98
C THR A 51 -11.83 -11.25 -7.08
N GLY A 52 -12.36 -11.27 -5.85
CA GLY A 52 -12.14 -12.34 -4.88
C GLY A 52 -11.12 -12.00 -3.78
N GLU A 53 -10.73 -13.04 -3.05
CA GLU A 53 -9.73 -12.97 -1.98
C GLU A 53 -8.31 -13.13 -2.56
N ARG A 54 -7.35 -12.36 -2.04
CA ARG A 54 -5.94 -12.52 -2.36
C ARG A 54 -5.05 -12.21 -1.17
N ASP A 55 -3.84 -12.76 -1.21
CA ASP A 55 -2.76 -12.31 -0.36
C ASP A 55 -2.08 -11.08 -0.97
N ALA A 56 -1.83 -10.09 -0.13
CA ALA A 56 -1.01 -8.94 -0.44
C ALA A 56 0.12 -8.80 0.59
N ILE A 57 1.33 -8.64 0.09
CA ILE A 57 2.54 -8.55 0.88
C ILE A 57 2.94 -7.08 0.97
N VAL A 58 3.32 -6.65 2.18
CA VAL A 58 3.86 -5.32 2.41
C VAL A 58 5.36 -5.29 2.11
N ARG A 59 5.83 -4.19 1.51
CA ARG A 59 7.28 -3.96 1.35
C ARG A 59 7.98 -3.89 2.70
N SER A 60 9.18 -4.45 2.77
CA SER A 60 10.01 -4.56 3.98
C SER A 60 10.19 -3.25 4.75
N VAL A 61 10.29 -2.12 4.04
CA VAL A 61 10.45 -0.78 4.63
C VAL A 61 9.33 -0.38 5.61
N ALA A 62 8.13 -0.94 5.47
CA ALA A 62 6.99 -0.64 6.32
C ALA A 62 6.82 -1.65 7.48
N VAL A 63 7.51 -2.79 7.45
CA VAL A 63 7.30 -3.91 8.39
C VAL A 63 7.45 -3.48 9.84
N LYS A 64 8.54 -2.77 10.19
CA LYS A 64 8.80 -2.34 11.57
C LYS A 64 7.72 -1.39 12.10
N ARG A 65 7.20 -0.49 11.26
CA ARG A 65 6.13 0.45 11.64
C ARG A 65 4.78 -0.27 11.74
N LEU A 66 4.52 -1.20 10.82
CA LEU A 66 3.33 -2.05 10.84
C LEU A 66 3.28 -2.91 12.10
N ASP A 67 4.38 -3.56 12.48
CA ASP A 67 4.45 -4.41 13.67
C ASP A 67 4.11 -3.65 14.96
N LYS A 68 4.72 -2.47 15.15
CA LYS A 68 4.40 -1.59 16.29
C LYS A 68 2.92 -1.19 16.30
N TYR A 69 2.37 -0.85 15.14
CA TYR A 69 0.96 -0.47 15.02
C TYR A 69 0.02 -1.65 15.28
N LEU A 70 0.32 -2.83 14.72
CA LEU A 70 -0.46 -4.05 14.91
C LEU A 70 -0.46 -4.49 16.37
N THR A 71 0.66 -4.38 17.07
CA THR A 71 0.76 -4.73 18.50
C THR A 71 -0.22 -3.90 19.32
N LYS A 72 -0.22 -2.57 19.12
CA LYS A 72 -1.20 -1.67 19.74
C LYS A 72 -2.63 -2.02 19.34
N ARG A 73 -2.89 -2.19 18.04
CA ARG A 73 -4.23 -2.44 17.52
C ARG A 73 -4.82 -3.77 17.97
N ARG A 74 -3.99 -4.81 18.12
CA ARG A 74 -4.39 -6.12 18.67
C ARG A 74 -4.81 -6.01 20.14
N MET A 75 -4.15 -5.18 20.94
CA MET A 75 -4.56 -4.94 22.33
C MET A 75 -5.89 -4.16 22.40
N GLU A 76 -6.09 -3.20 21.49
CA GLU A 76 -7.30 -2.36 21.49
C GLU A 76 -8.53 -3.07 20.89
N SER A 77 -8.39 -3.79 19.78
CA SER A 77 -9.50 -4.46 19.10
C SER A 77 -9.02 -5.59 18.16
N PRO A 78 -8.84 -6.82 18.68
CA PRO A 78 -8.34 -7.96 17.88
C PRO A 78 -9.22 -8.33 16.67
N ALA A 79 -10.54 -8.12 16.77
CA ALA A 79 -11.51 -8.41 15.71
C ALA A 79 -11.91 -7.18 14.88
N GLY A 80 -11.40 -6.00 15.24
CA GLY A 80 -11.77 -4.73 14.62
C GLY A 80 -11.06 -4.46 13.30
N LEU A 81 -11.42 -3.33 12.68
CA LEU A 81 -10.72 -2.80 11.51
C LEU A 81 -9.27 -2.50 11.85
N LEU A 82 -8.35 -2.78 10.94
CA LEU A 82 -6.95 -2.42 11.08
C LEU A 82 -6.81 -0.90 11.16
N PHE A 83 -7.43 -0.19 10.21
CA PHE A 83 -7.52 1.27 10.21
C PHE A 83 -8.92 1.67 10.65
N ALA A 84 -9.00 2.25 11.84
CA ALA A 84 -10.24 2.72 12.43
C ALA A 84 -10.07 4.16 12.90
N MET A 85 -11.17 4.90 12.90
CA MET A 85 -11.26 6.20 13.56
C MET A 85 -11.02 6.04 15.08
N PRO A 86 -10.72 7.12 15.83
CA PRO A 86 -10.43 7.03 17.26
C PRO A 86 -11.52 6.38 18.12
N ASP A 87 -12.77 6.42 17.65
CA ASP A 87 -13.96 5.80 18.25
C ASP A 87 -14.18 4.33 17.81
N GLY A 88 -13.30 3.80 16.97
CA GLY A 88 -13.38 2.44 16.42
C GLY A 88 -14.24 2.32 15.16
N SER A 89 -14.89 3.41 14.72
CA SER A 89 -15.72 3.41 13.52
C SER A 89 -14.88 3.30 12.23
N PRO A 90 -15.50 2.87 11.11
CA PRO A 90 -14.84 2.91 9.81
C PRO A 90 -14.36 4.31 9.44
N ILE A 91 -13.31 4.38 8.61
CA ILE A 91 -12.83 5.65 8.07
C ILE A 91 -13.95 6.30 7.25
N SER A 92 -14.41 7.48 7.67
CA SER A 92 -15.33 8.32 6.90
C SER A 92 -14.62 9.00 5.74
N THR A 93 -13.51 9.70 6.02
CA THR A 93 -12.61 10.28 5.01
C THR A 93 -11.23 10.55 5.59
N LEU A 94 -10.20 10.42 4.75
CA LEU A 94 -8.84 10.91 5.03
C LEU A 94 -8.40 12.01 4.06
N ILE A 95 -9.31 12.46 3.18
CA ILE A 95 -8.99 13.38 2.08
C ILE A 95 -8.44 14.71 2.61
N ASP A 96 -9.17 15.38 3.51
CA ASP A 96 -8.76 16.69 4.03
C ASP A 96 -7.44 16.60 4.83
N GLN A 97 -7.25 15.50 5.56
CA GLN A 97 -6.02 15.27 6.33
C GLN A 97 -4.83 15.03 5.41
N LEU A 98 -5.03 14.26 4.33
CA LEU A 98 -4.02 14.06 3.30
C LEU A 98 -3.70 15.37 2.59
N ASP A 99 -4.71 16.15 2.21
CA ASP A 99 -4.53 17.44 1.53
C ASP A 99 -3.76 18.44 2.38
N ALA A 100 -4.09 18.52 3.67
CA ALA A 100 -3.35 19.34 4.62
C ALA A 100 -1.88 18.92 4.71
N ALA A 101 -1.62 17.61 4.82
CA ALA A 101 -0.25 17.08 4.88
C ALA A 101 0.53 17.33 3.57
N LEU A 102 -0.11 17.20 2.41
CA LEU A 102 0.51 17.48 1.11
C LEU A 102 0.77 18.97 0.90
N LYS A 103 -0.10 19.84 1.42
CA LYS A 103 0.09 21.29 1.41
C LYS A 103 1.26 21.70 2.28
N GLU A 104 1.35 21.17 3.49
CA GLU A 104 2.48 21.39 4.41
C GLU A 104 3.81 20.92 3.79
N ALA A 105 3.79 19.79 3.08
CA ALA A 105 4.96 19.26 2.39
C ALA A 105 5.28 19.93 1.03
N GLY A 106 4.46 20.87 0.55
CA GLY A 106 4.67 21.57 -0.71
C GLY A 106 4.50 20.70 -1.97
N VAL A 107 3.79 19.57 -1.88
CA VAL A 107 3.69 18.55 -2.95
C VAL A 107 2.24 18.21 -3.27
N GLN A 108 1.36 19.21 -3.38
CA GLN A 108 -0.08 18.96 -3.59
C GLN A 108 -0.43 18.42 -4.96
N ARG A 109 0.42 18.67 -5.96
CA ARG A 109 0.15 18.37 -7.36
C ARG A 109 1.32 17.66 -8.02
N SER A 110 1.01 16.84 -9.00
CA SER A 110 1.98 16.25 -9.91
C SER A 110 2.60 17.31 -10.82
N THR A 111 3.63 16.93 -11.56
CA THR A 111 4.24 17.77 -12.61
C THR A 111 3.24 18.15 -13.72
N PHE A 112 2.16 17.39 -13.88
CA PHE A 112 1.07 17.66 -14.83
C PHE A 112 -0.07 18.48 -14.21
N GLY A 113 0.10 18.98 -12.98
CA GLY A 113 -0.90 19.78 -12.29
C GLY A 113 -2.03 18.98 -11.65
N GLU A 114 -2.00 17.65 -11.70
CA GLU A 114 -3.05 16.80 -11.11
C GLU A 114 -2.89 16.74 -9.59
N LYS A 115 -4.00 16.85 -8.85
CA LYS A 115 -3.98 16.78 -7.38
C LYS A 115 -3.70 15.34 -6.93
N TYR A 116 -2.78 15.16 -5.98
CA TYR A 116 -2.58 13.84 -5.40
C TYR A 116 -3.73 13.44 -4.48
N SER A 117 -4.09 12.17 -4.53
CA SER A 117 -5.15 11.57 -3.73
C SER A 117 -4.68 10.26 -3.09
N ILE A 118 -5.54 9.61 -2.31
CA ILE A 118 -5.27 8.27 -1.79
C ILE A 118 -4.99 7.29 -2.95
N TYR A 119 -5.69 7.44 -4.08
CA TYR A 119 -5.48 6.58 -5.24
C TYR A 119 -4.07 6.75 -5.85
N SER A 120 -3.49 7.95 -5.73
CA SER A 120 -2.10 8.21 -6.13
C SER A 120 -1.09 7.36 -5.37
N LEU A 121 -1.37 6.94 -4.14
CA LEU A 121 -0.50 6.06 -3.36
C LEU A 121 -0.43 4.64 -3.97
N ARG A 122 -1.54 4.17 -4.55
CA ARG A 122 -1.58 2.90 -5.28
C ARG A 122 -0.74 2.96 -6.55
N HIS A 123 -0.82 4.07 -7.29
CA HIS A 123 0.05 4.32 -8.45
C HIS A 123 1.52 4.39 -8.03
N PHE A 124 1.82 5.12 -6.94
CA PHE A 124 3.16 5.22 -6.38
C PHE A 124 3.74 3.85 -6.02
N TYR A 125 2.95 2.96 -5.42
CA TYR A 125 3.37 1.59 -5.14
C TYR A 125 3.82 0.86 -6.42
N ALA A 126 2.98 0.88 -7.47
CA ALA A 126 3.24 0.15 -8.72
C ALA A 126 4.54 0.61 -9.37
N VAL A 127 4.68 1.93 -9.56
CA VAL A 127 5.85 2.54 -10.19
C VAL A 127 7.12 2.26 -9.38
N ASN A 128 7.06 2.46 -8.07
CA ASN A 128 8.23 2.25 -7.21
C ASN A 128 8.63 0.77 -7.12
N ALA A 129 7.65 -0.16 -7.14
CA ALA A 129 7.94 -1.59 -7.17
C ALA A 129 8.62 -1.99 -8.50
N LEU A 130 8.10 -1.55 -9.65
CA LEU A 130 8.70 -1.83 -10.95
C LEU A 130 10.11 -1.22 -11.07
N ARG A 131 10.30 0.02 -10.61
CA ARG A 131 11.63 0.68 -10.57
C ARG A 131 12.63 -0.06 -9.69
N ASN A 132 12.17 -0.69 -8.62
CA ASN A 132 13.00 -1.51 -7.74
C ASN A 132 13.19 -2.95 -8.26
N GLY A 133 12.84 -3.22 -9.52
CA GLY A 133 13.03 -4.54 -10.11
C GLY A 133 12.10 -5.60 -9.53
N VAL A 134 10.88 -5.24 -9.12
CA VAL A 134 9.80 -6.23 -8.93
C VAL A 134 9.21 -6.54 -10.31
N GLY A 135 8.96 -7.82 -10.61
CA GLY A 135 8.35 -8.19 -11.89
C GLY A 135 6.89 -7.75 -12.01
N VAL A 136 6.43 -7.62 -13.25
CA VAL A 136 5.07 -7.13 -13.56
C VAL A 136 4.01 -8.07 -12.99
N PHE A 137 4.25 -9.38 -13.04
CA PHE A 137 3.34 -10.39 -12.52
C PHE A 137 3.16 -10.27 -11.00
N GLU A 138 4.24 -10.08 -10.26
CA GLU A 138 4.22 -9.92 -8.81
C GLU A 138 3.48 -8.65 -8.41
N VAL A 139 3.72 -7.54 -9.11
CA VAL A 139 2.99 -6.27 -8.89
C VAL A 139 1.50 -6.46 -9.18
N ALA A 140 1.14 -7.07 -10.30
CA ALA A 140 -0.24 -7.33 -10.71
C ALA A 140 -0.97 -8.18 -9.66
N ARG A 141 -0.34 -9.27 -9.21
CA ARG A 141 -0.85 -10.16 -8.15
C ARG A 141 -1.07 -9.41 -6.84
N ASN A 142 -0.09 -8.65 -6.37
CA ASN A 142 -0.19 -7.93 -5.09
C ASN A 142 -1.31 -6.87 -5.12
N MET A 143 -1.41 -6.15 -6.24
CA MET A 143 -2.42 -5.10 -6.44
C MET A 143 -3.81 -5.66 -6.77
N GLY A 144 -3.92 -6.95 -7.13
CA GLY A 144 -5.17 -7.58 -7.58
C GLY A 144 -5.70 -6.94 -8.85
N THR A 145 -4.85 -6.82 -9.86
CA THR A 145 -5.16 -6.29 -11.20
C THR A 145 -4.51 -7.16 -12.27
N SER A 146 -4.88 -7.01 -13.53
CA SER A 146 -4.27 -7.78 -14.61
C SER A 146 -2.88 -7.24 -14.99
N VAL A 147 -2.07 -8.09 -15.62
CA VAL A 147 -0.71 -7.75 -16.11
C VAL A 147 -0.81 -6.66 -17.18
N GLU A 148 -1.81 -6.76 -18.05
CA GLU A 148 -2.10 -5.82 -19.14
C GLU A 148 -2.32 -4.42 -18.57
N ILE A 149 -3.11 -4.29 -17.49
CA ILE A 149 -3.34 -3.02 -16.81
C ILE A 149 -2.03 -2.48 -16.19
N ILE A 150 -1.16 -3.33 -15.65
CA ILE A 150 0.13 -2.85 -15.15
C ILE A 150 1.00 -2.31 -16.30
N GLN A 151 1.04 -3.02 -17.43
CA GLN A 151 1.84 -2.62 -18.59
C GLN A 151 1.32 -1.34 -19.24
N GLU A 152 0.00 -1.23 -19.43
CA GLU A 152 -0.64 -0.07 -20.04
C GLU A 152 -0.38 1.21 -19.23
N TYR A 153 -0.59 1.14 -17.90
CA TYR A 153 -0.52 2.33 -17.05
C TYR A 153 0.89 2.63 -16.52
N TYR A 154 1.75 1.62 -16.33
CA TYR A 154 3.06 1.80 -15.69
C TYR A 154 4.24 1.29 -16.50
N GLY A 155 4.01 0.51 -17.56
CA GLY A 155 5.08 -0.07 -18.39
C GLY A 155 6.00 0.99 -18.99
N LYS A 156 5.45 2.17 -19.34
CA LYS A 156 6.22 3.31 -19.85
C LYS A 156 7.13 3.98 -18.80
N GLN A 157 6.83 3.79 -17.52
CA GLN A 157 7.53 4.45 -16.40
C GLN A 157 8.58 3.56 -15.73
N ALA A 158 8.59 2.26 -16.06
CA ALA A 158 9.71 1.36 -15.81
C ALA A 158 10.85 1.73 -16.77
N THR A 159 11.82 2.48 -16.25
CA THR A 159 12.88 3.13 -17.04
C THR A 159 13.72 2.12 -17.81
N ALA A 160 14.33 2.56 -18.92
CA ALA A 160 15.33 1.80 -19.68
C ALA A 160 16.42 1.17 -18.79
N ALA A 161 16.75 1.76 -17.63
CA ALA A 161 17.67 1.20 -16.65
C ALA A 161 17.21 -0.15 -16.06
N VAL A 162 15.92 -0.34 -15.77
CA VAL A 162 15.38 -1.62 -15.25
C VAL A 162 15.43 -2.71 -16.31
N PHE A 163 15.16 -2.34 -17.57
CA PHE A 163 15.28 -3.25 -18.70
C PHE A 163 16.73 -3.54 -19.06
N ALA A 164 17.63 -2.56 -19.00
CA ALA A 164 19.06 -2.74 -19.27
C ALA A 164 19.70 -3.76 -18.32
N THR A 165 19.38 -3.72 -17.02
CA THR A 165 19.88 -4.73 -16.06
C THR A 165 19.28 -6.12 -16.23
N ARG A 166 18.13 -6.27 -16.90
CA ARG A 166 17.44 -7.58 -17.04
C ARG A 166 17.53 -8.20 -18.42
N LEU A 167 17.73 -7.40 -19.46
CA LEU A 167 17.80 -7.81 -20.87
C LEU A 167 19.20 -7.61 -21.47
N GLY A 168 20.09 -6.88 -20.79
CA GLY A 168 21.45 -6.63 -21.23
C GLY A 168 22.47 -7.66 -20.75
N ASP A 169 22.02 -8.67 -20.00
CA ASP A 169 22.80 -9.86 -19.64
C ASP A 169 22.57 -10.98 -20.67
#